data_AF-A0A1I1G9T3-F1
#
_entry.id   AF-A0A1I1G9T3-F1
#
_cell.length_a   1.000
_cell.length_b   1.000
_cell.length_c   1.000
_cell.angle_alpha   90.00
_cell.angle_beta   90.00
_cell.angle_gamma   90.00
#
_symmetry.space_group_name_H-M   'P 1'
#
loop_
_entity.id
_entity.type
_entity.pdbx_description
1 polymer ?
#
loop_
_entity_poly.entity_id
_entity_poly.type
_entity_poly.pdbx_seq_one_letter_code
_entity_poly.pdbx_strand_id
1 'polypeptide(L)'
;MTTRSNVAPSTIGVDLVDGGVVVQYLDGREVFYHGPPKPVEGSITTPPGKDVHVLVTDPDGVEGVMTYVNDRDTHDGILETTGVGRVMLESDDEEVLYPGVTVSTEGYSIRVEADVSAVDGRIFVFAEDELSEHAYELVAETDDGEDEDGGEAAAEPTDATEE
;
A
#
# COMPACT_ATOMS: atom_id res chain seq x y z
N MET A 1 15.25 -19.39 -16.99
CA MET A 1 14.01 -20.00 -16.44
C MET A 1 13.56 -19.04 -15.37
N THR A 2 12.40 -18.41 -15.57
CA THR A 2 11.89 -17.36 -14.69
C THR A 2 10.97 -18.01 -13.66
N THR A 3 11.45 -18.17 -12.43
CA THR A 3 10.71 -18.86 -11.39
C THR A 3 9.90 -17.83 -10.62
N ARG A 4 8.71 -17.51 -11.13
CA ARG A 4 7.73 -16.69 -10.42
C ARG A 4 7.28 -17.41 -9.15
N SER A 5 7.98 -17.19 -8.05
CA SER A 5 7.76 -17.82 -6.74
C SER A 5 7.59 -16.77 -5.65
N ASN A 6 7.05 -17.19 -4.50
CA ASN A 6 7.08 -16.37 -3.30
C ASN A 6 8.53 -16.06 -2.90
N VAL A 7 8.74 -14.88 -2.33
CA VAL A 7 10.04 -14.43 -1.85
C VAL A 7 9.83 -13.90 -0.44
N ALA A 8 10.66 -14.37 0.50
CA ALA A 8 10.61 -13.89 1.87
C ALA A 8 11.10 -12.43 1.92
N PRO A 9 10.35 -11.51 2.54
CA PRO A 9 10.81 -10.14 2.73
C PRO A 9 12.02 -10.10 3.68
N SER A 10 12.85 -9.08 3.50
CA SER A 10 13.93 -8.72 4.41
C SER A 10 13.71 -7.30 4.94
N THR A 11 14.33 -6.99 6.07
CA THR A 11 14.30 -5.64 6.62
C THR A 11 15.08 -4.69 5.72
N ILE A 12 14.43 -3.61 5.30
CA ILE A 12 14.98 -2.55 4.46
C ILE A 12 14.83 -1.18 5.14
N GLY A 13 15.62 -0.20 4.70
CA GLY A 13 15.56 1.15 5.25
C GLY A 13 14.32 1.90 4.77
N VAL A 14 13.70 2.66 5.67
CA VAL A 14 12.52 3.48 5.38
C VAL A 14 12.77 4.88 5.91
N ASP A 15 12.36 5.90 5.16
CA ASP A 15 12.38 7.29 5.60
C ASP A 15 11.02 7.94 5.29
N LEU A 16 10.31 8.34 6.33
CA LEU A 16 8.98 8.93 6.24
C LEU A 16 9.12 10.45 6.20
N VAL A 17 8.68 11.05 5.09
CA VAL A 17 8.78 12.49 4.85
C VAL A 17 7.40 13.09 4.62
N ASP A 18 7.28 14.42 4.79
CA ASP A 18 6.01 15.13 4.65
C ASP A 18 5.34 14.93 3.27
N GLY A 19 6.15 14.68 2.23
CA GLY A 19 5.67 14.46 0.87
C GLY A 19 5.41 13.00 0.49
N GLY A 20 5.63 12.02 1.38
CA GLY A 20 5.48 10.59 1.08
C GLY A 20 6.47 9.67 1.80
N VAL A 21 6.74 8.51 1.22
CA VAL A 21 7.56 7.45 1.84
C VAL A 21 8.75 7.09 0.96
N VAL A 22 9.97 7.18 1.50
CA VAL A 22 11.19 6.73 0.82
C VAL A 22 11.54 5.33 1.32
N VAL A 23 11.78 4.42 0.39
CA VAL A 23 12.17 3.04 0.67
C VAL A 23 13.54 2.78 0.06
N GLN A 24 14.49 2.35 0.90
CA GLN A 24 15.86 2.05 0.51
C GLN A 24 16.09 0.54 0.48
N TYR A 25 16.22 -0.01 -0.73
CA TYR A 25 16.50 -1.42 -0.95
C TYR A 25 17.92 -1.81 -0.59
N LEU A 26 18.14 -3.10 -0.32
CA LEU A 26 19.46 -3.65 0.04
C LEU A 26 20.52 -3.51 -1.06
N ASP A 27 20.09 -3.35 -2.31
CA ASP A 27 20.93 -3.11 -3.49
C ASP A 27 21.40 -1.64 -3.60
N GLY A 28 21.00 -0.77 -2.67
CA GLY A 28 21.34 0.66 -2.64
C GLY A 28 20.48 1.53 -3.56
N ARG A 29 19.41 0.97 -4.12
CA ARG A 29 18.39 1.72 -4.87
C ARG A 29 17.35 2.27 -3.90
N GLU A 30 16.83 3.46 -4.22
CA GLU A 30 15.82 4.14 -3.42
C GLU A 30 14.59 4.42 -4.28
N VAL A 31 13.40 4.18 -3.73
CA VAL A 31 12.11 4.47 -4.34
C VAL A 31 11.37 5.44 -3.45
N PHE A 32 10.76 6.45 -4.07
CA PHE A 32 9.94 7.42 -3.38
C PHE A 32 8.50 7.27 -3.83
N TYR A 33 7.63 6.92 -2.89
CA TYR A 33 6.18 6.88 -3.06
C TYR A 33 5.64 8.28 -2.80
N HIS A 34 5.09 8.94 -3.82
CA HIS A 34 4.63 10.32 -3.67
C HIS A 34 3.24 10.39 -3.05
N GLY A 35 3.03 11.47 -2.31
CA GLY A 35 1.75 11.81 -1.72
C GLY A 35 1.70 11.42 -0.23
N PRO A 36 1.11 12.28 0.62
CA PRO A 36 0.91 11.93 2.00
C PRO A 36 -0.02 10.69 2.07
N PRO A 37 0.35 9.66 2.83
CA PRO A 37 -0.48 8.48 2.95
C PRO A 37 -1.80 8.85 3.63
N LYS A 38 -2.91 8.40 3.04
CA LYS A 38 -4.24 8.68 3.59
C LYS A 38 -4.54 7.72 4.74
N PRO A 39 -4.91 8.20 5.94
CA PRO A 39 -5.28 7.32 7.03
C PRO A 39 -6.54 6.52 6.67
N VAL A 40 -6.50 5.22 6.88
CA VAL A 40 -7.63 4.29 6.68
C VAL A 40 -7.74 3.38 7.89
N GLU A 41 -8.96 3.18 8.34
CA GLU A 41 -9.24 2.40 9.55
C GLU A 41 -9.42 0.91 9.22
N GLY A 42 -8.60 0.06 9.86
CA GLY A 42 -8.75 -1.41 9.90
C GLY A 42 -8.44 -2.16 8.60
N SER A 43 -9.11 -1.83 7.49
CA SER A 43 -8.91 -2.51 6.20
C SER A 43 -9.18 -1.62 5.00
N ILE A 44 -8.45 -1.87 3.90
CA ILE A 44 -8.62 -1.17 2.64
C ILE A 44 -8.78 -2.17 1.49
N THR A 45 -9.74 -1.89 0.61
CA THR A 45 -9.88 -2.61 -0.66
C THR A 45 -9.34 -1.74 -1.79
N THR A 46 -8.30 -2.22 -2.44
CA THR A 46 -7.65 -1.53 -3.56
C THR A 46 -8.48 -1.63 -4.84
N PRO A 47 -8.34 -0.66 -5.77
CA PRO A 47 -8.97 -0.73 -7.08
C PRO A 47 -8.48 -1.96 -7.85
N PRO A 48 -9.35 -2.59 -8.68
CA PRO A 48 -8.96 -3.80 -9.39
C PRO A 48 -7.88 -3.50 -10.44
N GLY A 49 -6.90 -4.40 -10.55
CA GLY A 49 -5.82 -4.30 -11.53
C GLY A 49 -4.72 -3.29 -11.18
N LYS A 50 -4.62 -2.85 -9.92
CA LYS A 50 -3.49 -2.08 -9.40
C LYS A 50 -2.44 -3.01 -8.78
N ASP A 51 -1.18 -2.61 -8.87
CA ASP A 51 -0.08 -3.24 -8.15
C ASP A 51 -0.14 -2.81 -6.68
N VAL A 52 -0.13 -3.79 -5.79
CA VAL A 52 -0.31 -3.57 -4.35
C VAL A 52 0.96 -3.89 -3.60
N HIS A 53 1.52 -2.87 -2.96
CA HIS A 53 2.72 -2.95 -2.15
C HIS A 53 2.37 -2.67 -0.70
N VAL A 54 2.73 -3.59 0.20
CA VAL A 54 2.48 -3.48 1.64
C VAL A 54 3.81 -3.28 2.35
N LEU A 55 3.93 -2.18 3.08
CA LEU A 55 5.09 -1.84 3.88
C LEU A 55 4.70 -1.86 5.36
N VAL A 56 5.40 -2.67 6.14
CA VAL A 56 5.28 -2.65 7.61
C VAL A 56 6.56 -2.08 8.18
N THR A 57 6.45 -0.96 8.87
CA THR A 57 7.57 -0.25 9.50
C THR A 57 7.64 -0.55 10.99
N ASP A 58 8.83 -0.36 11.55
CA ASP A 58 9.06 -0.33 13.00
C ASP A 58 8.46 0.96 13.63
N PRO A 59 8.16 1.00 14.95
CA PRO A 59 7.76 2.21 15.67
C PRO A 59 8.62 3.44 15.39
N ASP A 60 9.93 3.27 15.23
CA ASP A 60 10.85 4.37 14.93
C ASP A 60 10.72 4.88 13.47
N GLY A 61 10.10 4.10 12.58
CA GLY A 61 9.84 4.46 11.18
C GLY A 61 11.10 4.53 10.30
N VAL A 62 12.22 3.95 10.76
CA VAL A 62 13.52 3.96 10.06
C VAL A 62 13.80 2.66 9.31
N GLU A 63 13.10 1.59 9.66
CA GLU A 63 13.26 0.27 9.09
C GLU A 63 11.90 -0.41 8.94
N GLY A 64 11.79 -1.32 7.97
CA GLY A 64 10.55 -2.02 7.69
C GLY A 64 10.71 -3.18 6.73
N VAL A 65 9.62 -3.92 6.51
CA VAL A 65 9.54 -5.01 5.53
C VAL A 65 8.55 -4.64 4.44
N MET A 66 9.01 -4.68 3.20
CA MET A 66 8.17 -4.42 2.02
C MET A 66 7.78 -5.74 1.37
N THR A 67 6.51 -5.91 1.06
CA THR A 67 5.99 -7.10 0.37
C THR A 67 5.07 -6.71 -0.77
N TYR A 68 5.32 -7.28 -1.95
CA TYR A 68 4.51 -7.07 -3.15
C TYR A 68 3.48 -8.20 -3.29
N VAL A 69 2.22 -7.83 -3.49
CA VAL A 69 1.11 -8.77 -3.63
C VAL A 69 0.78 -8.91 -5.11
N ASN A 70 0.84 -10.14 -5.62
CA ASN A 70 0.52 -10.47 -7.02
C ASN A 70 1.35 -9.75 -8.08
N ASP A 71 2.53 -9.21 -7.74
CA ASP A 71 3.47 -8.64 -8.71
C ASP A 71 3.93 -9.74 -9.69
N ARG A 72 3.66 -9.52 -10.99
CA ARG A 72 4.01 -10.44 -12.09
C ARG A 72 5.16 -9.95 -12.96
N ASP A 73 5.54 -8.70 -12.82
CA ASP A 73 6.50 -8.00 -13.67
C ASP A 73 7.93 -8.13 -13.15
N THR A 74 8.10 -8.19 -11.84
CA THR A 74 9.42 -8.26 -11.22
C THR A 74 9.97 -9.71 -11.23
N HIS A 75 11.28 -9.88 -11.30
CA HIS A 75 11.91 -11.19 -11.19
C HIS A 75 12.21 -11.52 -9.72
N ASP A 76 12.03 -12.79 -9.33
CA ASP A 76 12.33 -13.31 -7.99
C ASP A 76 13.76 -12.96 -7.53
N GLY A 77 14.78 -13.24 -8.34
CA GLY A 77 16.16 -12.87 -8.00
C GLY A 77 16.42 -11.37 -7.83
N ILE A 78 15.61 -10.49 -8.45
CA ILE A 78 15.70 -9.04 -8.20
C ILE A 78 15.14 -8.74 -6.82
N LEU A 79 13.97 -9.29 -6.49
CA LEU A 79 13.30 -9.11 -5.21
C LEU A 79 14.19 -9.59 -4.06
N GLU A 80 14.76 -10.79 -4.18
CA GLU A 80 15.70 -11.37 -3.21
C GLU A 80 16.92 -10.46 -2.98
N THR A 81 17.45 -9.85 -4.05
CA THR A 81 18.60 -8.94 -3.95
C THR A 81 18.21 -7.60 -3.32
N THR A 82 17.01 -7.11 -3.59
CA THR A 82 16.50 -5.86 -3.03
C THR A 82 16.00 -5.96 -1.59
N GLY A 83 15.71 -7.18 -1.12
CA GLY A 83 15.09 -7.44 0.19
C GLY A 83 13.56 -7.30 0.18
N VAL A 84 12.94 -7.16 -0.99
CA VAL A 84 11.48 -7.05 -1.13
C VAL A 84 10.87 -8.45 -1.15
N GLY A 85 9.83 -8.65 -0.35
CA GLY A 85 9.05 -9.88 -0.34
C GLY A 85 8.05 -9.93 -1.48
N ARG A 86 7.61 -11.14 -1.82
CA ARG A 86 6.50 -11.35 -2.73
C ARG A 86 5.61 -12.45 -2.23
N VAL A 87 4.30 -12.19 -2.32
CA VAL A 87 3.25 -13.20 -2.21
C VAL A 87 2.46 -13.24 -3.50
N MET A 88 2.18 -14.45 -3.99
CA MET A 88 1.23 -14.67 -5.07
C MET A 88 0.00 -15.36 -4.49
N LEU A 89 -1.13 -14.67 -4.56
CA LEU A 89 -2.42 -15.17 -4.15
C LEU A 89 -3.17 -15.71 -5.37
N GLU A 90 -3.84 -16.83 -5.19
CA GLU A 90 -4.80 -17.34 -6.19
C GLU A 90 -6.14 -16.60 -6.07
N SER A 91 -7.12 -16.91 -6.93
CA SER A 91 -8.45 -16.27 -6.83
C SER A 91 -9.19 -16.77 -5.58
N ASP A 92 -9.63 -15.84 -4.73
CA ASP A 92 -10.30 -16.13 -3.43
C ASP A 92 -9.34 -16.73 -2.39
N ASP A 93 -8.07 -16.33 -2.46
CA ASP A 93 -7.02 -16.75 -1.53
C ASP A 93 -6.65 -15.61 -0.57
N GLU A 94 -6.21 -15.99 0.64
CA GLU A 94 -5.71 -15.08 1.68
C GLU A 94 -4.35 -15.56 2.21
N GLU A 95 -3.46 -14.62 2.51
CA GLU A 95 -2.12 -14.89 3.04
C GLU A 95 -1.75 -13.86 4.10
N VAL A 96 -1.04 -14.33 5.13
CA VAL A 96 -0.57 -13.48 6.23
C VAL A 96 0.85 -13.00 5.90
N LEU A 97 1.01 -11.70 5.70
CA LEU A 97 2.32 -11.11 5.36
C LEU A 97 3.17 -10.88 6.61
N TYR A 98 2.52 -10.46 7.69
CA TYR A 98 3.15 -10.14 8.96
C TYR A 98 2.16 -10.46 10.10
N PRO A 99 2.60 -10.79 11.33
CA PRO A 99 1.67 -10.93 12.45
C PRO A 99 0.80 -9.68 12.61
N GLY A 100 -0.50 -9.84 12.36
CA GLY A 100 -1.48 -8.75 12.35
C GLY A 100 -1.80 -8.18 10.97
N VAL A 101 -1.08 -8.51 9.91
CA VAL A 101 -1.31 -8.01 8.55
C VAL A 101 -1.64 -9.16 7.60
N THR A 102 -2.86 -9.16 7.11
CA THR A 102 -3.40 -10.17 6.20
C THR A 102 -3.82 -9.53 4.90
N VAL A 103 -3.52 -10.20 3.79
CA VAL A 103 -3.97 -9.79 2.46
C VAL A 103 -4.85 -10.87 1.88
N SER A 104 -5.92 -10.46 1.19
CA SER A 104 -6.84 -11.37 0.52
C SER A 104 -7.22 -10.84 -0.86
N THR A 105 -7.57 -11.75 -1.75
CA THR A 105 -8.04 -11.42 -3.09
C THR A 105 -9.55 -11.47 -3.13
N GLU A 106 -10.19 -10.35 -3.43
CA GLU A 106 -11.62 -10.27 -3.70
C GLU A 106 -11.83 -10.07 -5.22
N GLY A 107 -11.82 -11.19 -5.95
CA GLY A 107 -11.93 -11.20 -7.41
C GLY A 107 -10.70 -10.61 -8.10
N TYR A 108 -10.81 -9.36 -8.58
CA TYR A 108 -9.72 -8.62 -9.21
C TYR A 108 -9.10 -7.54 -8.31
N SER A 109 -9.65 -7.36 -7.10
CA SER A 109 -9.21 -6.39 -6.11
C SER A 109 -8.43 -7.09 -5.00
N ILE A 110 -7.44 -6.41 -4.43
CA ILE A 110 -6.73 -6.88 -3.24
C ILE A 110 -7.29 -6.14 -2.03
N ARG A 111 -7.70 -6.89 -1.02
CA ARG A 111 -8.06 -6.39 0.29
C ARG A 111 -6.89 -6.58 1.23
N VAL A 112 -6.53 -5.52 1.95
CA VAL A 112 -5.49 -5.54 2.98
C VAL A 112 -6.16 -5.22 4.30
N GLU A 113 -6.00 -6.10 5.27
CA GLU A 113 -6.50 -5.95 6.64
C GLU A 113 -5.30 -5.94 7.58
N ALA A 114 -5.24 -4.94 8.46
CA ALA A 114 -4.18 -4.86 9.46
C ALA A 114 -4.74 -4.56 10.85
N ASP A 115 -4.34 -5.38 11.80
CA ASP A 115 -4.54 -5.17 13.23
C ASP A 115 -3.35 -4.39 13.79
N VAL A 116 -3.51 -3.08 13.88
CA VAL A 116 -2.49 -2.19 14.44
C VAL A 116 -2.22 -2.44 15.93
N SER A 117 -3.08 -3.16 16.64
CA SER A 117 -2.81 -3.53 18.05
C SER A 117 -1.80 -4.70 18.13
N ALA A 118 -1.70 -5.49 17.07
CA ALA A 118 -0.72 -6.57 16.93
C ALA A 118 0.64 -6.10 16.35
N VAL A 119 0.70 -4.88 15.81
CA VAL A 119 1.88 -4.31 15.15
C VAL A 119 2.39 -3.10 15.96
N ASP A 120 3.61 -3.18 16.49
CA ASP A 120 4.21 -2.09 17.28
C ASP A 120 4.63 -0.85 16.43
N GLY A 121 4.40 -0.85 15.11
CA GLY A 121 4.82 0.20 14.18
C GLY A 121 3.71 0.66 13.23
N ARG A 122 4.08 1.20 12.05
CA ARG A 122 3.11 1.74 11.06
C ARG A 122 3.00 0.86 9.83
N ILE A 123 1.78 0.71 9.31
CA ILE A 123 1.50 -0.08 8.10
C ILE A 123 1.06 0.85 6.98
N PHE A 124 1.73 0.75 5.84
CA PHE A 124 1.40 1.49 4.64
C PHE A 124 1.02 0.54 3.51
N VAL A 125 -0.01 0.90 2.76
CA VAL A 125 -0.48 0.18 1.58
C VAL A 125 -0.41 1.14 0.39
N PHE A 126 0.37 0.76 -0.60
CA PHE A 126 0.47 1.49 -1.86
C PHE A 126 -0.27 0.73 -2.93
N ALA A 127 -1.18 1.41 -3.63
CA ALA A 127 -1.87 0.91 -4.79
C ALA A 127 -1.50 1.79 -5.99
N GLU A 128 -0.64 1.26 -6.86
CA GLU A 128 -0.10 1.99 -7.99
C GLU A 128 -0.31 1.26 -9.30
N ASP A 129 -0.15 1.99 -10.39
CA ASP A 129 -0.21 1.54 -11.77
C ASP A 129 0.36 2.66 -12.65
N GLU A 130 0.53 2.44 -13.95
CA GLU A 130 1.17 3.39 -14.87
C GLU A 130 0.49 4.78 -14.90
N LEU A 131 -0.77 4.89 -14.46
CA LEU A 131 -1.58 6.11 -14.53
C LEU A 131 -1.88 6.76 -13.17
N SER A 132 -1.68 6.08 -12.05
CA SER A 132 -2.09 6.61 -10.73
C SER A 132 -1.34 5.93 -9.59
N GLU A 133 -1.01 6.72 -8.58
CA GLU A 133 -0.41 6.28 -7.32
C GLU A 133 -1.33 6.65 -6.15
N HIS A 134 -1.56 5.70 -5.26
CA HIS A 134 -2.30 5.91 -4.03
C HIS A 134 -1.54 5.31 -2.84
N ALA A 135 -1.31 6.11 -1.82
CA ALA A 135 -0.74 5.68 -0.55
C ALA A 135 -1.80 5.75 0.54
N TYR A 136 -1.91 4.68 1.33
CA TYR A 136 -2.82 4.55 2.46
C TYR A 136 -2.00 4.15 3.69
N GLU A 137 -2.32 4.71 4.85
CA GLU A 137 -1.77 4.30 6.15
C GLU A 137 -2.88 3.62 6.94
N LEU A 138 -2.68 2.35 7.33
CA LEU A 138 -3.64 1.65 8.18
C LEU A 138 -3.41 2.10 9.63
N VAL A 139 -4.39 2.82 10.17
CA VAL A 139 -4.38 3.32 11.54
C VAL A 139 -5.39 2.56 12.39
N ALA A 140 -5.22 2.64 13.72
CA ALA A 140 -6.24 2.16 14.64
C ALA A 140 -7.56 2.85 14.33
N GLU A 141 -8.67 2.13 14.46
CA GLU A 141 -9.99 2.73 14.60
C GLU A 141 -9.89 3.74 15.75
N THR A 142 -9.64 5.00 15.39
CA THR A 142 -9.68 6.12 16.30
C THR A 142 -11.04 6.70 16.01
N ASP A 143 -11.89 6.74 17.02
CA ASP A 143 -13.18 7.45 17.01
C ASP A 143 -12.92 8.95 16.80
N ASP A 144 -12.42 9.34 15.62
CA ASP A 144 -12.13 10.71 15.22
C ASP A 144 -12.42 10.78 13.72
N GLY A 145 -13.68 11.13 13.44
CA GLY A 145 -14.09 11.57 12.11
C GLY A 145 -13.44 12.91 11.76
N GLU A 146 -13.71 13.34 10.52
CA GLU A 146 -13.37 14.65 9.95
C GLU A 146 -12.09 14.70 9.08
N ASP A 147 -12.09 13.97 7.97
CA ASP A 147 -11.47 14.45 6.72
C ASP A 147 -12.58 14.94 5.77
N GLU A 148 -13.19 16.07 6.14
CA GLU A 148 -13.87 16.95 5.20
C GLU A 148 -12.81 17.71 4.37
N ASP A 149 -12.19 17.05 3.38
CA ASP A 149 -11.46 17.79 2.35
C ASP A 149 -12.44 18.35 1.31
N GLY A 150 -12.89 19.56 1.60
CA GLY A 150 -13.75 20.38 0.76
C GLY A 150 -13.05 20.81 -0.53
N GLY A 151 -13.59 20.33 -1.66
CA GLY A 151 -13.38 20.90 -2.98
C GLY A 151 -14.59 21.71 -3.45
N GLU A 152 -14.79 22.86 -2.83
CA GLU A 152 -15.45 24.10 -3.27
C GLU A 152 -16.67 24.04 -4.23
N ALA A 153 -17.78 24.57 -3.73
CA ALA A 153 -18.96 24.96 -4.49
C ALA A 153 -18.68 26.15 -5.41
N ALA A 154 -19.09 26.04 -6.68
CA ALA A 154 -19.54 27.19 -7.46
C ALA A 154 -20.90 26.85 -8.09
N ALA A 155 -21.94 27.06 -7.31
CA ALA A 155 -23.25 27.32 -7.87
C ALA A 155 -23.23 28.74 -8.44
N GLU A 156 -23.49 28.89 -9.74
CA GLU A 156 -24.34 29.99 -10.18
C GLU A 156 -25.39 29.51 -11.21
N PRO A 157 -26.63 30.01 -11.11
CA PRO A 157 -27.79 29.48 -11.82
C PRO A 157 -28.17 30.33 -13.06
N THR A 158 -29.10 29.76 -13.83
CA THR A 158 -29.98 30.39 -14.84
C THR A 158 -29.36 31.05 -16.08
N ASP A 159 -29.69 30.52 -17.25
CA ASP A 159 -30.48 31.31 -18.21
C ASP A 159 -31.41 30.41 -19.02
N ALA A 160 -32.64 30.88 -19.18
CA ALA A 160 -33.71 30.26 -19.95
C ALA A 160 -33.46 30.42 -21.45
N THR A 161 -34.03 29.54 -22.27
CA THR A 161 -34.80 29.92 -23.47
C THR A 161 -35.38 28.66 -24.11
N GLU A 162 -36.72 28.57 -24.07
CA GLU A 162 -37.55 27.75 -24.96
C GLU A 162 -37.21 28.04 -26.43
N GLU A 163 -37.26 27.02 -27.31
CA GLU A 163 -38.11 26.92 -28.51
C GLU A 163 -37.89 25.58 -29.23
#